data_AF-A0A1B6CCZ2-F1
#
_entry.id   AF-A0A1B6CCZ2-F1
#
_cell.length_a   1.000
_cell.length_b   1.000
_cell.length_c   1.000
_cell.angle_alpha   90.00
_cell.angle_beta   90.00
_cell.angle_gamma   90.00
#
_symmetry.space_group_name_H-M   'P 1'
#
loop_
_entity.id
_entity.type
_entity.pdbx_description
1 polymer ?
#
loop_
_entity_poly.entity_id
_entity_poly.type
_entity_poly.pdbx_seq_one_letter_code
_entity_poly.pdbx_strand_id
1 'polypeptide(L)'
;MSLRALFPVAFLVCHDCIPNTGHIDQDYHMIVRNSVPLKAGDPITLSYALTLQPTFKRREHLKESKFFECVCSRCSDPTESGTYLSAMKCQKCNDGLVLSTDPLKADAIWKCNSTQCTGFSLTADDVNVLMER
;
A
#
# COMPACT_ATOMS: atom_id res chain seq x y z
N MET A 1 -13.73 -15.98 -19.35
CA MET A 1 -13.93 -14.72 -20.10
C MET A 1 -13.95 -13.58 -19.09
N SER A 2 -13.05 -12.60 -19.19
CA SER A 2 -13.05 -11.43 -18.30
C SER A 2 -13.99 -10.38 -18.89
N LEU A 3 -15.04 -10.01 -18.15
CA LEU A 3 -15.89 -8.88 -18.50
C LEU A 3 -15.26 -7.60 -17.90
N ARG A 4 -15.23 -6.52 -18.68
CA ARG A 4 -14.81 -5.19 -18.23
C ARG A 4 -15.96 -4.22 -18.46
N ALA A 5 -16.20 -3.35 -17.50
CA ALA A 5 -17.26 -2.35 -17.54
C ALA A 5 -16.71 -0.96 -17.20
N LEU A 6 -17.39 0.08 -17.70
CA LEU A 6 -17.12 1.47 -17.36
C LEU A 6 -18.32 2.03 -16.59
N PHE A 7 -18.05 2.58 -15.42
CA PHE A 7 -19.07 3.20 -14.55
C PHE A 7 -18.79 4.71 -14.46
N PRO A 8 -19.55 5.56 -15.16
CA PRO A 8 -19.27 6.99 -15.27
C PRO A 8 -19.30 7.79 -13.96
N VAL A 9 -19.84 7.24 -12.88
CA VAL A 9 -19.82 7.93 -11.57
C VAL A 9 -18.65 7.41 -10.70
N ALA A 10 -18.26 6.15 -10.88
CA ALA A 10 -17.23 5.52 -10.06
C ALA A 10 -15.83 6.13 -10.27
N PHE A 11 -15.57 6.73 -11.45
CA PHE A 11 -14.27 7.36 -11.72
C PHE A 11 -14.00 8.58 -10.83
N LEU A 12 -15.03 9.19 -10.23
CA LEU A 12 -14.91 10.33 -9.33
C LEU A 12 -14.35 9.94 -7.96
N VAL A 13 -14.44 8.67 -7.57
CA VAL A 13 -14.03 8.19 -6.25
C VAL A 13 -12.52 8.04 -6.21
N CYS A 14 -11.85 8.84 -5.39
CA CYS A 14 -10.39 8.84 -5.28
C CYS A 14 -9.83 7.59 -4.56
N HIS A 15 -8.52 7.41 -4.72
CA HIS A 15 -7.81 6.33 -4.05
C HIS A 15 -7.52 6.62 -2.58
N ASP A 16 -7.71 5.61 -1.73
CA ASP A 16 -6.96 5.45 -0.48
C ASP A 16 -6.62 3.96 -0.29
N CYS A 17 -5.44 3.66 0.28
CA CYS A 17 -5.07 2.29 0.62
C CYS A 17 -5.75 1.77 1.90
N ILE A 18 -6.33 2.68 2.68
CA ILE A 18 -7.28 2.40 3.77
C ILE A 18 -8.63 3.01 3.36
N PRO A 19 -9.31 2.42 2.36
CA PRO A 19 -10.53 3.02 1.83
C PRO A 19 -11.67 2.99 2.84
N ASN A 20 -12.55 3.97 2.76
CA ASN A 20 -13.79 4.01 3.53
C ASN A 20 -14.99 3.39 2.80
N THR A 21 -14.76 2.81 1.62
CA THR A 21 -15.77 2.04 0.88
C THR A 21 -15.25 0.69 0.40
N GLY A 22 -16.19 -0.21 0.13
CA GLY A 22 -16.01 -1.39 -0.70
C GLY A 22 -17.05 -1.40 -1.82
N HIS A 23 -16.82 -2.19 -2.88
CA HIS A 23 -17.78 -2.35 -3.95
C HIS A 23 -18.05 -3.82 -4.27
N ILE A 24 -19.25 -4.09 -4.78
CA ILE A 24 -19.60 -5.34 -5.44
C ILE A 24 -20.22 -5.02 -6.79
N ASP A 25 -20.03 -5.91 -7.75
CA ASP A 25 -20.69 -5.83 -9.04
C ASP A 25 -21.85 -6.84 -9.07
N GLN A 26 -23.07 -6.35 -9.34
CA GLN A 26 -24.28 -7.17 -9.41
C GLN A 26 -25.17 -6.67 -10.54
N ASP A 27 -25.62 -7.56 -11.43
CA ASP A 27 -26.55 -7.23 -12.52
C ASP A 27 -26.11 -6.02 -13.37
N TYR A 28 -24.82 -5.94 -13.69
CA TYR A 28 -24.18 -4.81 -14.40
C TYR A 28 -24.25 -3.46 -13.66
N HIS A 29 -24.53 -3.47 -12.36
CA HIS A 29 -24.46 -2.31 -11.48
C HIS A 29 -23.29 -2.47 -10.50
N MET A 30 -22.50 -1.41 -10.36
CA MET A 30 -21.52 -1.31 -9.28
C MET A 30 -22.22 -0.73 -8.05
N ILE A 31 -22.21 -1.47 -6.94
CA ILE A 31 -22.77 -1.03 -5.67
C ILE A 31 -21.61 -0.69 -4.73
N VAL A 32 -21.42 0.61 -4.47
CA VAL A 32 -20.43 1.11 -3.52
C VAL A 32 -21.09 1.28 -2.16
N ARG A 33 -20.49 0.71 -1.11
CA ARG A 33 -20.98 0.79 0.28
C ARG A 33 -19.86 1.29 1.17
N ASN A 34 -20.22 2.11 2.16
CA ASN A 34 -19.27 2.54 3.18
C ASN A 34 -18.87 1.34 4.07
N SER A 35 -17.58 1.20 4.34
CA SER A 35 -17.02 0.21 5.27
C SER A 35 -16.86 0.78 6.69
N VAL A 36 -16.96 2.10 6.82
CA VAL A 36 -16.85 2.84 8.08
C VAL A 36 -17.90 3.96 8.16
N PRO A 37 -18.23 4.48 9.35
CA PRO A 37 -19.08 5.67 9.46
C PRO A 37 -18.47 6.89 8.75
N LEU A 38 -19.29 7.65 8.04
CA LEU A 38 -18.91 8.86 7.31
C LEU A 38 -19.81 10.04 7.72
N LYS A 39 -19.23 11.23 7.76
CA LYS A 39 -19.93 12.50 7.97
C LYS A 39 -20.10 13.24 6.64
N ALA A 40 -21.04 14.17 6.61
CA ALA A 40 -21.20 15.04 5.45
C ALA A 40 -19.91 15.84 5.21
N GLY A 41 -19.40 15.79 3.98
CA GLY A 41 -18.14 16.42 3.58
C GLY A 41 -16.91 15.52 3.65
N ASP A 42 -16.99 14.33 4.24
CA ASP A 42 -15.89 13.37 4.20
C ASP A 42 -15.64 12.89 2.76
N PRO A 43 -14.38 12.76 2.32
CA PRO A 43 -14.07 12.23 1.01
C PRO A 43 -14.48 10.76 0.92
N ILE A 44 -15.11 10.36 -0.17
CA ILE A 44 -15.40 8.95 -0.47
C ILE A 44 -14.18 8.37 -1.19
N THR A 45 -13.66 7.24 -0.68
CA THR A 45 -12.42 6.64 -1.21
C THR A 45 -12.56 5.13 -1.43
N LEU A 46 -11.84 4.62 -2.43
CA LEU A 46 -11.76 3.19 -2.74
C LEU A 46 -10.30 2.78 -3.02
N SER A 47 -9.95 1.50 -2.84
CA SER A 47 -8.59 1.04 -3.17
C SER A 47 -8.50 0.63 -4.64
N TYR A 48 -7.56 1.23 -5.39
CA TYR A 48 -7.22 0.78 -6.74
C TYR A 48 -6.15 -0.31 -6.75
N ALA A 49 -5.55 -0.59 -5.59
CA ALA A 49 -4.52 -1.60 -5.42
C ALA A 49 -5.04 -2.77 -4.56
N LEU A 50 -4.37 -3.92 -4.63
CA LEU A 50 -4.73 -5.08 -3.82
C LEU A 50 -4.37 -4.85 -2.35
N THR A 51 -5.26 -5.27 -1.46
CA THR A 51 -5.13 -5.04 -0.01
C THR A 51 -3.81 -5.58 0.56
N LEU A 52 -3.38 -6.74 0.09
CA LEU A 52 -2.18 -7.45 0.56
C LEU A 52 -0.88 -7.08 -0.18
N GLN A 53 -0.92 -6.12 -1.12
CA GLN A 53 0.31 -5.64 -1.73
C GLN A 53 1.10 -4.77 -0.74
N PRO A 54 2.43 -4.94 -0.65
CA PRO A 54 3.30 -4.04 0.11
C PRO A 54 3.35 -2.64 -0.52
N THR A 55 3.76 -1.64 0.26
CA THR A 55 3.69 -0.21 -0.09
C THR A 55 4.43 0.10 -1.38
N PHE A 56 5.64 -0.46 -1.57
CA PHE A 56 6.43 -0.21 -2.78
C PHE A 56 5.71 -0.74 -4.04
N LYS A 57 5.14 -1.96 -4.01
CA LYS A 57 4.33 -2.51 -5.11
C LYS A 57 3.03 -1.76 -5.34
N ARG A 58 2.35 -1.31 -4.28
CA ARG A 58 1.14 -0.47 -4.41
C ARG A 58 1.46 0.83 -5.12
N ARG A 59 2.53 1.52 -4.71
CA ARG A 59 2.94 2.80 -5.30
C ARG A 59 3.41 2.64 -6.74
N GLU A 60 4.19 1.60 -7.04
CA GLU A 60 4.56 1.23 -8.41
C GLU A 60 3.32 1.04 -9.29
N HIS A 61 2.39 0.17 -8.86
CA HIS A 61 1.15 -0.09 -9.59
C HIS A 61 0.31 1.17 -9.86
N LEU A 62 0.15 2.04 -8.86
CA LEU A 62 -0.62 3.28 -9.00
C LEU A 62 0.07 4.28 -9.93
N LYS A 63 1.39 4.39 -9.84
CA LYS A 63 2.18 5.25 -10.73
C LYS A 63 2.06 4.81 -12.18
N GLU A 64 2.16 3.51 -12.44
CA GLU A 64 2.08 2.94 -13.80
C GLU A 64 0.66 2.97 -14.38
N SER A 65 -0.35 2.64 -13.59
CA SER A 65 -1.72 2.44 -14.09
C SER A 65 -2.63 3.66 -13.92
N LYS A 66 -2.31 4.57 -12.99
CA LYS A 66 -3.13 5.74 -12.62
C LYS A 66 -2.35 7.06 -12.63
N PHE A 67 -1.04 7.03 -12.89
CA PHE A 67 -0.20 8.21 -13.08
C PHE A 67 -0.13 9.16 -11.87
N PHE A 68 -0.22 8.62 -10.65
CA PHE A 68 0.00 9.37 -9.42
C PHE A 68 0.77 8.56 -8.38
N GLU A 69 1.36 9.24 -7.40
CA GLU A 69 2.05 8.61 -6.26
C GLU A 69 1.22 8.75 -4.98
N CYS A 70 0.88 7.62 -4.37
CA CYS A 70 0.04 7.61 -3.17
C CYS A 70 0.82 8.02 -1.92
N VAL A 71 0.27 8.98 -1.16
CA VAL A 71 0.82 9.50 0.10
C VAL A 71 -0.14 9.30 1.28
N CYS A 72 -1.06 8.34 1.18
CA CYS A 72 -2.01 8.04 2.27
C CYS A 72 -1.27 7.61 3.56
N SER A 73 -2.01 7.54 4.67
CA SER A 73 -1.47 7.17 5.98
C SER A 73 -0.75 5.82 5.96
N ARG A 74 -1.31 4.81 5.28
CA ARG A 74 -0.67 3.49 5.15
C ARG A 74 0.61 3.52 4.33
N CYS A 75 0.67 4.32 3.26
CA CYS A 75 1.88 4.44 2.43
C CYS A 75 2.97 5.26 3.11
N SER A 76 2.61 6.13 4.05
CA SER A 76 3.56 6.98 4.80
C SER A 76 4.14 6.28 6.03
N ASP A 77 3.55 5.15 6.44
CA ASP A 77 3.93 4.39 7.62
C ASP A 77 4.85 3.21 7.25
N PRO A 78 6.11 3.16 7.75
CA PRO A 78 7.02 2.04 7.54
C PRO A 78 6.50 0.66 7.96
N THR A 79 5.54 0.61 8.89
CA THR A 79 4.92 -0.64 9.37
C THR A 79 3.69 -1.03 8.56
N GLU A 80 3.25 -0.16 7.64
CA GLU A 80 2.06 -0.32 6.82
C GLU A 80 0.80 -0.57 7.67
N SER A 81 0.60 0.27 8.69
CA SER A 81 -0.46 0.14 9.69
C SER A 81 -0.35 -1.15 10.49
N GLY A 82 0.89 -1.52 10.84
CA GLY A 82 1.19 -2.74 11.59
C GLY A 82 1.04 -4.05 10.82
N THR A 83 0.83 -4.01 9.50
CA THR A 83 0.74 -5.23 8.68
C THR A 83 2.10 -5.81 8.31
N TYR A 84 3.14 -4.98 8.26
CA TYR A 84 4.52 -5.39 7.98
C TYR A 84 4.67 -6.20 6.67
N LEU A 85 3.82 -5.98 5.66
CA LEU A 85 3.80 -6.77 4.41
C LEU A 85 5.09 -6.62 3.59
N SER A 86 5.74 -5.48 3.72
CA SER A 86 7.04 -5.17 3.13
C SER A 86 8.22 -5.59 4.02
N ALA A 87 7.99 -6.00 5.27
CA ALA A 87 9.07 -6.23 6.21
C ALA A 87 9.85 -7.51 5.89
N MET A 88 11.16 -7.46 6.10
CA MET A 88 12.02 -8.64 6.05
C MET A 88 12.59 -8.97 7.43
N LYS A 89 12.88 -10.24 7.68
CA LYS A 89 13.61 -10.65 8.90
C LYS A 89 15.06 -10.16 8.84
N CYS A 90 15.48 -9.51 9.93
CA CYS A 90 16.87 -9.09 10.08
C CYS A 90 17.81 -10.30 10.15
N GLN A 91 18.95 -10.22 9.46
CA GLN A 91 19.95 -11.30 9.45
C GLN A 91 20.97 -11.19 10.60
N LYS A 92 20.94 -10.10 11.39
CA LYS A 92 21.87 -9.84 12.50
C LYS A 92 21.25 -10.03 13.89
N CYS A 93 19.93 -10.09 14.00
CA CYS A 93 19.24 -10.26 15.28
C CYS A 93 17.95 -11.07 15.09
N ASN A 94 17.48 -11.71 16.15
CA ASN A 94 16.39 -12.69 16.06
C ASN A 94 15.01 -12.06 15.84
N ASP A 95 14.78 -10.90 16.48
CA ASP A 95 13.44 -10.32 16.60
C ASP A 95 13.23 -9.05 15.75
N GLY A 96 14.29 -8.57 15.09
CA GLY A 96 14.23 -7.35 14.28
C GLY A 96 13.61 -7.53 12.91
N LEU A 97 12.85 -6.53 12.48
CA LEU A 97 12.31 -6.40 11.13
C LEU A 97 13.02 -5.26 10.40
N VAL A 98 13.38 -5.52 9.15
CA VAL A 98 14.00 -4.55 8.26
C VAL A 98 12.89 -3.85 7.48
N LEU A 99 12.77 -2.54 7.68
CA LEU A 99 11.71 -1.68 7.13
C LEU A 99 12.33 -0.51 6.36
N SER A 100 11.60 0.04 5.38
CA SER A 100 12.01 1.28 4.72
C SER A 100 12.06 2.44 5.72
N THR A 101 13.12 3.26 5.68
CA THR A 101 13.21 4.46 6.53
C THR A 101 12.31 5.60 6.06
N ASP A 102 11.94 5.62 4.78
CA ASP A 102 11.06 6.61 4.17
C ASP A 102 10.29 5.94 3.03
N PRO A 103 9.13 5.30 3.31
CA PRO A 103 8.41 4.49 2.31
C PRO A 103 7.84 5.30 1.13
N LEU A 104 7.82 6.63 1.23
CA LEU A 104 7.40 7.51 0.14
C LEU A 104 8.52 7.77 -0.87
N LYS A 105 9.77 7.38 -0.55
CA LYS A 105 10.95 7.49 -1.41
C LYS A 105 11.39 6.11 -1.88
N ALA A 106 11.43 5.92 -3.20
CA ALA A 106 11.80 4.65 -3.80
C ALA A 106 13.26 4.26 -3.53
N ASP A 107 14.14 5.24 -3.33
CA ASP A 107 15.58 5.08 -3.06
C ASP A 107 15.91 5.04 -1.55
N ALA A 108 14.89 5.01 -0.68
CA ALA A 108 15.11 4.97 0.75
C ALA A 108 15.89 3.73 1.18
N ILE A 109 16.79 3.92 2.14
CA ILE A 109 17.50 2.83 2.81
C ILE A 109 16.51 2.08 3.68
N TRP A 110 16.74 0.78 3.84
CA TRP A 110 15.98 -0.08 4.73
C TRP A 110 16.82 -0.41 5.95
N LYS A 111 16.23 -0.35 7.14
CA LYS A 111 16.94 -0.55 8.42
C LYS A 111 16.15 -1.45 9.36
N CYS A 112 16.88 -2.22 10.16
CA CYS A 112 16.30 -2.98 11.26
C CYS A 112 15.67 -2.04 12.30
N ASN A 113 14.45 -2.33 12.73
CA ASN A 113 13.72 -1.57 13.75
C ASN A 113 14.06 -1.95 15.19
N SER A 114 14.85 -3.02 15.42
CA SER A 114 15.20 -3.47 16.76
C SER A 114 16.36 -2.64 17.35
N THR A 115 16.17 -2.16 18.58
CA THR A 115 17.18 -1.40 19.34
C THR A 115 18.38 -2.25 19.77
N GLN A 116 18.24 -3.57 19.80
CA GLN A 116 19.30 -4.51 20.18
C GLN A 116 20.16 -4.95 18.97
N CYS A 117 19.81 -4.50 17.77
CA CYS A 117 20.53 -4.84 16.55
C CYS A 117 21.82 -4.01 16.41
N THR A 118 22.90 -4.62 15.95
CA THR A 118 24.19 -3.97 15.68
C THR A 118 24.21 -3.10 14.41
N GLY A 119 23.04 -2.65 13.95
CA GLY A 119 22.89 -1.86 12.71
C GLY A 119 22.92 -2.73 11.46
N PHE A 120 21.77 -3.31 11.09
CA PHE A 120 21.57 -3.94 9.77
C PHE A 120 20.81 -2.97 8.86
N SER A 121 21.34 -2.77 7.65
CA SER A 121 20.72 -1.92 6.63
C SER A 121 20.93 -2.47 5.23
N LEU A 122 19.99 -2.16 4.33
CA LEU A 122 20.01 -2.52 2.92
C LEU A 122 19.70 -1.30 2.06
N THR A 123 20.25 -1.22 0.85
CA THR A 123 19.83 -0.23 -0.14
C THR A 123 18.50 -0.63 -0.77
N ALA A 124 17.81 0.30 -1.44
CA ALA A 124 16.59 -0.02 -2.17
C ALA A 124 16.82 -1.09 -3.25
N ASP A 125 17.96 -1.05 -3.94
CA ASP A 125 18.33 -2.03 -4.97
C ASP A 125 18.51 -3.43 -4.38
N ASP A 126 19.17 -3.54 -3.21
CA ASP A 126 19.31 -4.82 -2.51
C ASP A 126 17.93 -5.41 -2.16
N VAL A 127 17.00 -4.57 -1.71
CA VAL A 127 15.62 -5.00 -1.36
C VAL A 127 14.86 -5.44 -2.60
N ASN A 128 14.94 -4.71 -3.71
CA ASN A 128 14.27 -5.07 -4.96
C ASN A 128 14.75 -6.45 -5.45
N VAL A 129 16.07 -6.69 -5.44
CA VAL A 129 16.65 -7.99 -5.82
C VAL A 129 16.16 -9.13 -4.91
N LEU A 130 15.93 -8.86 -3.62
CA LEU A 130 15.43 -9.86 -2.67
C LEU A 130 13.93 -10.14 -2.83
N MET A 131 13.14 -9.14 -3.23
CA MET A 131 11.68 -9.23 -3.32
C MET A 131 11.15 -9.60 -4.71
N GLU A 132 12.01 -9.60 -5.74
CA GLU A 132 11.69 -10.08 -7.10
C GLU A 132 12.01 -11.57 -7.32
N ARG A 133 12.52 -12.26 -6.28
CA ARG A 133 12.69 -13.72 -6.27
C ARG A 133 11.42 -14.42 -5.78
#